data_AF-A0A956DT34-F1
#
_entry.id   AF-A0A956DT34-F1
#
_cell.length_a   1.000
_cell.length_b   1.000
_cell.length_c   1.000
_cell.angle_alpha   90.00
_cell.angle_beta   90.00
_cell.angle_gamma   90.00
#
_symmetry.space_group_name_H-M   'P 1'
#
loop_
_entity.id
_entity.type
_entity.pdbx_description
1 polymer ?
#
loop_
_entity_poly.entity_id
_entity_poly.type
_entity_poly.pdbx_seq_one_letter_code
_entity_poly.pdbx_strand_id
1 'polypeptide(L)'
;MSEKATLASLVGLLATVGACSLVNAPDDVLPPGSGGSGASSTGGTATTGGNGGSGGMPECTTDPDCANADTDPCTIHICGPNNTCVLDSTTDPNDDDACTTDSCDPVTAQPVHEDIPPMDDNDACTIDYCDPAVGPRNELLAPIWEEDFSTNDFGWTLEGPWEIGPAIKGGTPVTSPFEKIGDPELDHSAGDDNGVAGVVIGGYTDPTAAIPMQYLTSPEFDATIPAQLQNGRLYLRFWRWLVADYEPFMRHTVEVWDGSAWQVVFSLPNGPVIADSDWKRMVYDITPYANANMRLRFGHAVLQAGVYPDAGSWTIDDVAVGFAKVELDDMNLCTDTVCDPVTGMVTHEPVVDIDDMDPCTFDTACDPARGVNHYDRLRKVVHDFSSAGSETGFTGQWQRGPAMMGVGDPPDDNTDSGDNAILGVNIGGAYNVNTSTAFTYSVNLAVLSTADGTVNLTWQRWLNAGPSGETPHRVELWRGGTLLTTLFSNGGLATMDNKWVEMATDLTPFLTTNPQFFQLRYSYQVTTSAATPRGGWNIDDVVVTTSACLP
;
A
#
# COMPACT_ATOMS: atom_id res chain seq x y z
N MET A 1 0.67 -54.29 6.30
CA MET A 1 1.70 -53.44 5.66
C MET A 1 1.39 -53.38 4.16
N SER A 2 0.42 -52.54 3.87
CA SER A 2 -0.18 -52.23 2.57
C SER A 2 -1.42 -51.44 2.96
N GLU A 3 -1.59 -50.22 2.46
CA GLU A 3 -2.90 -49.72 2.05
C GLU A 3 -2.74 -48.41 1.27
N LYS A 4 -2.78 -48.56 -0.06
CA LYS A 4 -3.39 -47.57 -0.93
C LYS A 4 -4.89 -47.61 -0.64
N ALA A 5 -5.47 -46.52 -0.15
CA ALA A 5 -6.91 -46.35 -0.06
C ALA A 5 -7.36 -45.32 -1.10
N THR A 6 -8.01 -45.88 -2.11
CA THR A 6 -8.97 -45.34 -3.08
C THR A 6 -9.64 -44.00 -2.75
N LEU A 7 -9.53 -43.07 -3.71
CA LEU A 7 -10.51 -42.02 -3.98
C LEU A 7 -11.86 -42.68 -4.31
N ALA A 8 -12.87 -42.45 -3.48
CA ALA A 8 -14.25 -42.80 -3.76
C ALA A 8 -15.16 -41.64 -3.36
N SER A 9 -15.70 -40.98 -4.39
CA SER A 9 -17.05 -40.42 -4.49
C SER A 9 -17.79 -40.12 -3.17
N LEU A 10 -17.91 -38.85 -2.83
CA LEU A 10 -19.07 -38.33 -2.12
C LEU A 10 -19.65 -37.14 -2.90
N VAL A 11 -20.45 -37.45 -3.91
CA VAL A 11 -21.50 -36.57 -4.40
C VAL A 11 -22.63 -36.64 -3.37
N GLY A 12 -23.05 -35.50 -2.85
CA GLY A 12 -24.33 -35.37 -2.15
C GLY A 12 -24.24 -34.73 -0.77
N LEU A 13 -24.08 -33.40 -0.75
CA LEU A 13 -24.95 -32.55 0.05
C LEU A 13 -24.89 -31.13 -0.54
N LEU A 14 -25.72 -30.88 -1.57
CA LEU A 14 -26.14 -29.50 -1.83
C LEU A 14 -26.93 -29.09 -0.59
N ALA A 15 -26.29 -28.35 0.31
CA ALA A 15 -27.04 -27.44 1.17
C ALA A 15 -27.68 -26.43 0.22
N THR A 16 -28.98 -26.57 0.01
CA THR A 16 -29.82 -25.51 -0.53
C THR A 16 -29.65 -24.32 0.40
N VAL A 17 -28.76 -23.40 0.03
CA VAL A 17 -28.83 -22.02 0.50
C VAL A 17 -30.23 -21.58 0.11
N GLY A 18 -31.09 -21.39 1.10
CA GLY A 18 -32.37 -20.75 0.91
C GLY A 18 -32.10 -19.31 0.51
N ALA A 19 -31.87 -19.07 -0.77
CA ALA A 19 -32.21 -17.79 -1.38
C ALA A 19 -33.72 -17.65 -1.17
N CYS A 20 -34.12 -16.98 -0.11
CA CYS A 20 -35.48 -16.54 0.01
C CYS A 20 -35.57 -15.26 -0.80
N SER A 21 -36.20 -15.41 -1.97
CA SER A 21 -36.66 -14.35 -2.83
C SER A 21 -37.11 -13.13 -2.04
N LEU A 22 -36.72 -11.95 -2.53
CA LEU A 22 -37.53 -10.76 -2.43
C LEU A 22 -38.99 -11.17 -2.60
N VAL A 23 -39.75 -11.15 -1.51
CA VAL A 23 -41.20 -11.06 -1.63
C VAL A 23 -41.40 -9.67 -2.19
N ASN A 24 -41.60 -9.58 -3.51
CA ASN A 24 -42.11 -8.39 -4.16
C ASN A 24 -43.38 -7.97 -3.40
N ALA A 25 -43.22 -6.97 -2.52
CA ALA A 25 -44.26 -5.98 -2.33
C ALA A 25 -44.44 -5.27 -3.68
N PRO A 26 -45.68 -4.91 -4.04
CA PRO A 26 -45.95 -4.39 -5.38
C PRO A 26 -45.25 -3.05 -5.58
N ASP A 27 -44.41 -2.98 -6.64
CA ASP A 27 -44.00 -1.73 -7.26
C ASP A 27 -45.24 -0.91 -7.61
N ASP A 28 -45.45 0.21 -6.92
CA ASP A 28 -46.24 1.34 -7.42
C ASP A 28 -45.36 2.58 -7.43
N VAL A 29 -44.35 2.56 -8.30
CA VAL A 29 -43.65 3.77 -8.77
C VAL A 29 -43.84 3.85 -10.28
N LEU A 30 -44.74 4.73 -10.73
CA LEU A 30 -44.82 5.13 -12.14
C LEU A 30 -43.81 6.26 -12.44
N PRO A 31 -43.18 6.25 -13.64
CA PRO A 31 -42.13 7.19 -14.05
C PRO A 31 -42.68 8.55 -14.52
N PRO A 32 -41.83 9.59 -14.68
CA PRO A 32 -42.27 10.91 -15.14
C PRO A 32 -42.50 10.91 -16.66
N GLY A 33 -43.70 11.32 -17.08
CA GLY A 33 -44.09 11.40 -18.49
C GLY A 33 -44.92 12.64 -18.82
N SER A 34 -44.31 13.55 -19.59
CA SER A 34 -44.87 14.77 -20.13
C SER A 34 -45.95 14.56 -21.21
N GLY A 35 -47.06 15.34 -21.12
CA GLY A 35 -47.65 16.07 -22.27
C GLY A 35 -48.61 15.36 -23.25
N GLY A 36 -49.92 15.63 -23.11
CA GLY A 36 -50.72 16.33 -24.14
C GLY A 36 -51.51 15.58 -25.23
N SER A 37 -52.85 15.72 -25.13
CA SER A 37 -53.83 16.10 -26.20
C SER A 37 -54.54 15.03 -27.08
N GLY A 38 -55.89 15.03 -27.03
CA GLY A 38 -56.72 15.15 -28.25
C GLY A 38 -57.89 14.17 -28.53
N ALA A 39 -59.11 14.62 -28.19
CA ALA A 39 -60.33 14.63 -29.02
C ALA A 39 -61.27 13.40 -29.22
N SER A 40 -62.56 13.69 -28.97
CA SER A 40 -63.75 13.51 -29.86
C SER A 40 -64.81 12.45 -29.51
N SER A 41 -66.04 12.82 -29.87
CA SER A 41 -67.38 12.53 -29.33
C SER A 41 -68.24 11.53 -30.12
N THR A 42 -69.44 11.25 -29.56
CA THR A 42 -70.71 10.67 -30.10
C THR A 42 -70.85 9.14 -30.01
N GLY A 43 -71.96 8.51 -29.57
CA GLY A 43 -73.28 8.90 -29.03
C GLY A 43 -74.20 7.65 -28.91
N GLY A 44 -75.25 7.68 -28.06
CA GLY A 44 -76.48 6.88 -28.28
C GLY A 44 -76.91 5.76 -27.30
N THR A 45 -77.65 6.16 -26.24
CA THR A 45 -78.91 5.58 -25.65
C THR A 45 -79.09 4.14 -25.09
N ALA A 46 -79.52 4.14 -23.81
CA ALA A 46 -80.46 3.25 -23.06
C ALA A 46 -79.96 1.84 -22.65
N THR A 47 -80.06 1.32 -21.42
CA THR A 47 -81.08 1.42 -20.34
C THR A 47 -80.52 1.10 -18.94
N THR A 48 -81.03 1.79 -17.91
CA THR A 48 -81.23 1.38 -16.49
C THR A 48 -80.09 0.76 -15.64
N GLY A 49 -79.65 1.52 -14.63
CA GLY A 49 -79.51 1.03 -13.25
C GLY A 49 -78.09 0.97 -12.67
N GLY A 50 -77.73 1.93 -11.81
CA GLY A 50 -76.59 1.81 -10.88
C GLY A 50 -75.87 3.14 -10.63
N ASN A 51 -75.97 3.66 -9.41
CA ASN A 51 -75.19 4.79 -8.91
C ASN A 51 -73.69 4.46 -8.91
N GLY A 52 -72.87 5.42 -9.32
CA GLY A 52 -71.42 5.41 -9.23
C GLY A 52 -70.87 6.72 -9.79
N GLY A 53 -71.15 7.83 -9.08
CA GLY A 53 -70.62 9.14 -9.45
C GLY A 53 -69.10 9.14 -9.30
N SER A 54 -68.42 9.42 -10.40
CA SER A 54 -67.00 9.77 -10.42
C SER A 54 -66.84 11.02 -9.55
N GLY A 55 -66.28 10.87 -8.35
CA GLY A 55 -65.91 12.00 -7.52
C GLY A 55 -64.79 12.76 -8.21
N GLY A 56 -65.12 13.86 -8.88
CA GLY A 56 -64.11 14.86 -9.20
C GLY A 56 -63.60 15.43 -7.89
N MET A 57 -62.28 15.49 -7.71
CA MET A 57 -61.69 16.13 -6.52
C MET A 57 -62.29 17.54 -6.35
N PRO A 58 -62.64 17.94 -5.12
CA PRO A 58 -63.28 19.22 -4.87
C PRO A 58 -62.39 20.36 -5.38
N GLU A 59 -63.00 21.33 -6.07
CA GLU A 59 -62.36 22.61 -6.33
C GLU A 59 -62.08 23.28 -4.98
N CYS A 60 -60.85 23.79 -4.81
CA CYS A 60 -60.39 24.39 -3.56
C CYS A 60 -59.96 25.85 -3.77
N THR A 61 -60.05 26.65 -2.74
CA THR A 61 -59.51 28.03 -2.70
C THR A 61 -58.48 28.23 -1.60
N THR A 62 -58.48 27.33 -0.61
CA THR A 62 -57.54 27.26 0.51
C THR A 62 -57.33 25.80 0.90
N ASP A 63 -56.22 25.47 1.57
CA ASP A 63 -55.93 24.09 2.00
C ASP A 63 -57.06 23.43 2.84
N PRO A 64 -57.76 24.15 3.74
CA PRO A 64 -58.91 23.58 4.47
C PRO A 64 -60.04 23.05 3.57
N ASP A 65 -60.16 23.53 2.34
CA ASP A 65 -61.17 23.04 1.39
C ASP A 65 -60.87 21.60 0.93
N CYS A 66 -59.63 21.14 1.11
CA CYS A 66 -59.14 19.82 0.75
C CYS A 66 -59.18 18.80 1.89
N ALA A 67 -59.65 19.18 3.08
CA ALA A 67 -59.69 18.32 4.26
C ALA A 67 -60.59 17.07 4.15
N ASN A 68 -61.37 16.93 3.06
CA ASN A 68 -62.15 15.73 2.75
C ASN A 68 -61.92 15.26 1.29
N ALA A 69 -60.74 15.57 0.72
CA ALA A 69 -60.41 15.19 -0.65
C ALA A 69 -60.36 13.67 -0.82
N ASP A 70 -60.01 12.93 0.22
CA ASP A 70 -60.29 11.52 0.38
C ASP A 70 -60.77 11.21 1.82
N THR A 71 -60.88 9.92 2.14
CA THR A 71 -61.24 9.44 3.49
C THR A 71 -60.04 8.82 4.20
N ASP A 72 -58.84 9.00 3.68
CA ASP A 72 -57.62 8.43 4.25
C ASP A 72 -57.01 9.46 5.22
N PRO A 73 -57.03 9.20 6.54
CA PRO A 73 -56.42 10.10 7.51
C PRO A 73 -54.90 10.22 7.36
N CYS A 74 -54.27 9.35 6.56
CA CYS A 74 -52.83 9.32 6.32
C CYS A 74 -52.39 10.09 5.07
N THR A 75 -53.31 10.73 4.35
CA THR A 75 -52.98 11.60 3.22
C THR A 75 -53.43 13.03 3.52
N ILE A 76 -52.49 13.96 3.57
CA ILE A 76 -52.83 15.38 3.65
C ILE A 76 -52.98 15.91 2.23
N HIS A 77 -54.07 16.64 1.99
CA HIS A 77 -54.31 17.28 0.71
C HIS A 77 -54.26 18.80 0.87
N ILE A 78 -53.47 19.45 0.03
CA ILE A 78 -53.35 20.91 -0.03
C ILE A 78 -53.96 21.45 -1.32
N CYS A 79 -54.29 22.74 -1.32
CA CYS A 79 -54.85 23.37 -2.50
C CYS A 79 -53.76 23.75 -3.50
N GLY A 80 -53.66 22.99 -4.59
CA GLY A 80 -52.64 23.19 -5.61
C GLY A 80 -52.85 24.46 -6.46
N PRO A 81 -51.86 24.83 -7.29
CA PRO A 81 -51.89 26.06 -8.10
C PRO A 81 -53.06 26.17 -9.09
N ASN A 82 -53.71 25.04 -9.39
CA ASN A 82 -54.83 24.95 -10.31
C ASN A 82 -56.20 24.86 -9.61
N ASN A 83 -56.28 25.24 -8.32
CA ASN A 83 -57.51 25.16 -7.51
C ASN A 83 -58.05 23.72 -7.38
N THR A 84 -57.17 22.73 -7.42
CA THR A 84 -57.48 21.32 -7.21
C THR A 84 -56.72 20.80 -6.01
N CYS A 85 -57.37 20.00 -5.18
CA CYS A 85 -56.69 19.29 -4.11
C CYS A 85 -55.63 18.33 -4.68
N VAL A 86 -54.42 18.39 -4.13
CA VAL A 86 -53.31 17.51 -4.47
C VAL A 86 -52.71 16.96 -3.19
N LEU A 87 -52.16 15.75 -3.26
CA LEU A 87 -51.43 15.15 -2.14
C LEU A 87 -50.26 16.05 -1.76
N ASP A 88 -50.16 16.34 -0.47
CA ASP A 88 -49.04 17.04 0.12
C ASP A 88 -47.88 16.06 0.29
N SER A 89 -46.85 16.21 -0.54
CA SER A 89 -45.66 15.37 -0.47
C SER A 89 -44.78 15.67 0.75
N THR A 90 -45.16 16.62 1.62
CA THR A 90 -44.42 16.95 2.85
C THR A 90 -44.85 16.16 4.08
N THR A 91 -45.87 15.30 3.95
CA THR A 91 -46.39 14.46 5.05
C THR A 91 -46.03 12.99 4.88
N ASP A 92 -44.87 12.73 4.29
CA ASP A 92 -44.28 11.41 4.24
C ASP A 92 -43.99 10.93 5.68
N PRO A 93 -44.51 9.76 6.12
CA PRO A 93 -44.17 9.22 7.43
C PRO A 93 -42.74 8.69 7.51
N ASN A 94 -41.98 8.68 6.41
CA ASN A 94 -40.57 8.26 6.39
C ASN A 94 -39.69 9.19 7.25
N ASP A 95 -38.93 8.62 8.19
CA ASP A 95 -37.95 9.35 9.01
C ASP A 95 -36.51 9.27 8.46
N ASP A 96 -36.35 8.71 7.26
CA ASP A 96 -35.08 8.41 6.59
C ASP A 96 -34.18 7.45 7.38
N ASP A 97 -34.73 6.73 8.37
CA ASP A 97 -34.05 5.65 9.09
C ASP A 97 -34.32 4.31 8.39
N ALA A 98 -33.30 3.74 7.75
CA ALA A 98 -33.39 2.43 7.11
C ALA A 98 -33.68 1.28 8.10
N CYS A 99 -33.65 1.55 9.40
CA CYS A 99 -33.95 0.63 10.50
C CYS A 99 -35.36 0.74 11.06
N THR A 100 -36.23 1.56 10.46
CA THR A 100 -37.63 1.64 10.83
C THR A 100 -38.50 1.15 9.68
N THR A 101 -39.67 0.61 10.03
CA THR A 101 -40.77 0.51 9.08
C THR A 101 -41.71 1.66 9.34
N ASP A 102 -41.77 2.57 8.38
CA ASP A 102 -42.60 3.74 8.47
C ASP A 102 -44.01 3.46 7.98
N SER A 103 -44.97 3.84 8.81
CA SER A 103 -46.37 3.80 8.47
C SER A 103 -47.08 4.99 9.08
N CYS A 104 -48.31 5.21 8.66
CA CYS A 104 -49.18 6.16 9.35
C CYS A 104 -50.30 5.38 10.04
N ASP A 105 -50.55 5.71 11.30
CA ASP A 105 -51.66 5.14 12.06
C ASP A 105 -53.00 5.65 11.50
N PRO A 106 -53.85 4.76 10.94
CA PRO A 106 -55.12 5.16 10.32
C PRO A 106 -56.17 5.65 11.32
N VAL A 107 -55.91 5.57 12.63
CA VAL A 107 -56.80 6.08 13.68
C VAL A 107 -56.36 7.46 14.17
N THR A 108 -55.05 7.68 14.30
CA THR A 108 -54.51 8.93 14.87
C THR A 108 -53.95 9.90 13.84
N ALA A 109 -53.79 9.48 12.57
CA ALA A 109 -53.16 10.29 11.52
C ALA A 109 -51.74 10.75 11.92
N GLN A 110 -51.00 9.92 12.65
CA GLN A 110 -49.64 10.22 13.08
C GLN A 110 -48.66 9.23 12.45
N PRO A 111 -47.43 9.67 12.14
CA PRO A 111 -46.37 8.77 11.73
C PRO A 111 -46.06 7.78 12.84
N VAL A 112 -45.81 6.53 12.44
CA VAL A 112 -45.43 5.41 13.28
C VAL A 112 -44.17 4.83 12.67
N HIS A 113 -43.09 4.88 13.45
CA HIS A 113 -41.81 4.29 13.12
C HIS A 113 -41.66 3.05 14.01
N GLU A 114 -41.73 1.86 13.41
CA GLU A 114 -41.54 0.60 14.13
C GLU A 114 -40.17 0.03 13.80
N ASP A 115 -39.31 -0.11 14.82
CA ASP A 115 -37.95 -0.64 14.69
C ASP A 115 -37.96 -1.99 13.93
N ILE A 116 -37.17 -2.07 12.87
CA ILE A 116 -36.81 -3.33 12.23
C ILE A 116 -35.84 -4.05 13.17
N PRO A 117 -36.18 -5.24 13.67
CA PRO A 117 -35.25 -6.01 14.48
C PRO A 117 -34.01 -6.36 13.64
N PRO A 118 -32.79 -6.34 14.24
CA PRO A 118 -31.59 -6.80 13.54
C PRO A 118 -31.82 -8.20 12.97
N MET A 119 -31.47 -8.40 11.70
CA MET A 119 -31.61 -9.71 11.06
C MET A 119 -30.55 -10.64 11.63
N ASP A 120 -30.93 -11.53 12.53
CA ASP A 120 -30.04 -12.58 13.06
C ASP A 120 -29.63 -13.52 11.91
N ASP A 121 -28.36 -13.46 11.50
CA ASP A 121 -27.79 -14.36 10.49
C ASP A 121 -27.46 -15.75 11.07
N ASN A 122 -27.68 -15.92 12.37
CA ASN A 122 -27.38 -17.10 13.16
C ASN A 122 -25.88 -17.46 13.13
N ASP A 123 -25.02 -16.46 12.88
CA ASP A 123 -23.57 -16.53 13.03
C ASP A 123 -23.19 -16.04 14.43
N ALA A 124 -22.58 -16.93 15.20
CA ALA A 124 -22.16 -16.64 16.56
C ALA A 124 -21.02 -15.59 16.64
N CYS A 125 -20.38 -15.29 15.52
CA CYS A 125 -19.20 -14.42 15.42
C CYS A 125 -19.55 -12.98 15.05
N THR A 126 -20.65 -12.75 14.35
CA THR A 126 -21.05 -11.42 13.86
C THR A 126 -21.94 -10.72 14.89
N ILE A 127 -21.89 -9.39 14.95
CA ILE A 127 -22.91 -8.58 15.60
C ILE A 127 -23.99 -8.27 14.58
N ASP A 128 -25.21 -8.60 14.97
CA ASP A 128 -26.43 -8.24 14.26
C ASP A 128 -26.86 -6.86 14.76
N TYR A 129 -26.80 -5.87 13.87
CA TYR A 129 -27.24 -4.52 14.17
C TYR A 129 -27.98 -3.95 12.98
N CYS A 130 -28.48 -2.73 13.14
CA CYS A 130 -29.07 -2.00 12.05
C CYS A 130 -28.44 -0.61 12.00
N ASP A 131 -27.89 -0.27 10.84
CA ASP A 131 -27.31 1.04 10.54
C ASP A 131 -28.41 1.94 9.99
N PRO A 132 -28.74 3.08 10.62
CA PRO A 132 -29.82 3.95 10.14
C PRO A 132 -29.65 4.43 8.70
N ALA A 133 -28.43 4.48 8.16
CA ALA A 133 -28.18 4.93 6.80
C ALA A 133 -28.39 3.83 5.75
N VAL A 134 -28.17 2.56 6.08
CA VAL A 134 -28.17 1.46 5.09
C VAL A 134 -28.96 0.20 5.48
N GLY A 135 -29.49 0.15 6.70
CA GLY A 135 -30.36 -0.91 7.20
C GLY A 135 -29.64 -2.03 7.96
N PRO A 136 -30.27 -3.22 8.07
CA PRO A 136 -29.74 -4.36 8.83
C PRO A 136 -28.39 -4.86 8.31
N ARG A 137 -27.43 -5.05 9.21
CA ARG A 137 -26.04 -5.45 8.93
C ARG A 137 -25.59 -6.55 9.89
N ASN A 138 -24.72 -7.43 9.41
CA ASN A 138 -24.08 -8.48 10.20
C ASN A 138 -22.58 -8.44 9.97
N GLU A 139 -21.80 -8.06 10.98
CA GLU A 139 -20.37 -7.88 10.83
C GLU A 139 -19.58 -8.40 12.03
N LEU A 140 -18.36 -8.90 11.78
CA LEU A 140 -17.44 -9.31 12.86
C LEU A 140 -17.06 -8.14 13.77
N LEU A 141 -16.90 -6.96 13.19
CA LEU A 141 -16.71 -5.69 13.89
C LEU A 141 -17.89 -4.79 13.50
N ALA A 142 -18.82 -4.54 14.41
CA ALA A 142 -19.89 -3.58 14.19
C ALA A 142 -19.35 -2.17 14.45
N PRO A 143 -19.12 -1.36 13.40
CA PRO A 143 -18.59 -0.02 13.57
C PRO A 143 -19.56 0.89 14.33
N ILE A 144 -18.99 1.72 15.20
CA ILE A 144 -19.67 2.87 15.79
C ILE A 144 -19.18 4.20 15.19
N TRP A 145 -18.04 4.14 14.51
CA TRP A 145 -17.39 5.27 13.87
C TRP A 145 -16.45 4.73 12.80
N GLU A 146 -16.60 5.19 11.55
CA GLU A 146 -15.74 4.84 10.41
C GLU A 146 -15.36 6.08 9.60
N GLU A 147 -14.21 5.99 8.96
CA GLU A 147 -13.63 7.01 8.10
C GLU A 147 -12.83 6.34 6.97
N ASP A 148 -13.17 6.68 5.73
CA ASP A 148 -12.52 6.21 4.50
C ASP A 148 -11.57 7.27 3.89
N PHE A 149 -11.52 8.48 4.46
CA PHE A 149 -10.72 9.60 3.99
C PHE A 149 -10.99 10.04 2.54
N SER A 150 -12.15 9.69 1.98
CA SER A 150 -12.65 10.20 0.70
C SER A 150 -12.68 11.74 0.68
N THR A 151 -12.95 12.35 1.84
CA THR A 151 -12.87 13.80 2.11
C THR A 151 -12.45 14.04 3.57
N ASN A 152 -12.20 15.30 3.95
CA ASN A 152 -11.98 15.67 5.36
C ASN A 152 -13.25 16.28 6.01
N ASP A 153 -14.43 15.86 5.59
CA ASP A 153 -15.69 16.43 6.10
C ASP A 153 -16.00 15.96 7.54
N PHE A 154 -15.38 14.87 7.99
CA PHE A 154 -15.43 14.41 9.38
C PHE A 154 -14.71 15.33 10.36
N GLY A 155 -13.83 16.22 9.91
CA GLY A 155 -13.23 17.27 10.75
C GLY A 155 -11.99 16.83 11.53
N TRP A 156 -11.10 16.07 10.91
CA TRP A 156 -9.81 15.74 11.50
C TRP A 156 -8.94 16.98 11.70
N THR A 157 -8.18 16.98 12.80
CA THR A 157 -7.17 18.00 13.08
C THR A 157 -5.81 17.50 12.59
N LEU A 158 -5.22 18.23 11.64
CA LEU A 158 -3.95 17.89 11.01
C LEU A 158 -2.85 18.82 11.56
N GLU A 159 -1.76 18.24 12.08
CA GLU A 159 -0.58 18.99 12.52
C GLU A 159 0.60 18.76 11.57
N GLY A 160 1.36 19.81 11.27
CA GLY A 160 2.59 19.66 10.49
C GLY A 160 2.35 19.13 9.07
N PRO A 161 3.01 18.02 8.66
CA PRO A 161 2.96 17.47 7.32
C PRO A 161 1.78 16.51 7.07
N TRP A 162 0.87 16.36 8.04
CA TRP A 162 -0.32 15.53 7.84
C TRP A 162 -1.24 16.14 6.78
N GLU A 163 -1.73 15.28 5.89
CA GLU A 163 -2.58 15.61 4.75
C GLU A 163 -3.72 14.57 4.66
N ILE A 164 -4.87 14.99 4.15
CA ILE A 164 -5.95 14.10 3.69
C ILE A 164 -6.19 14.45 2.23
N GLY A 165 -6.13 13.46 1.35
CA GLY A 165 -6.20 13.66 -0.10
C GLY A 165 -6.03 12.36 -0.87
N PRO A 166 -5.94 12.44 -2.20
CA PRO A 166 -5.83 11.24 -3.02
C PRO A 166 -4.49 10.53 -2.78
N ALA A 167 -4.48 9.20 -2.78
CA ALA A 167 -3.26 8.39 -2.77
C ALA A 167 -2.42 8.73 -4.00
N ILE A 168 -1.13 8.96 -3.77
CA ILE A 168 -0.18 9.29 -4.81
C ILE A 168 1.03 8.41 -4.58
N LYS A 169 1.41 7.66 -5.61
CA LYS A 169 2.60 6.84 -5.58
C LYS A 169 3.82 7.70 -5.21
N GLY A 170 4.57 7.27 -4.20
CA GLY A 170 5.85 7.90 -3.86
C GLY A 170 6.81 7.95 -5.07
N GLY A 171 7.67 8.97 -5.09
CA GLY A 171 8.61 9.22 -6.19
C GLY A 171 9.59 8.06 -6.47
N THR A 172 10.38 8.21 -7.54
CA THR A 172 11.49 7.27 -7.83
C THR A 172 12.60 7.43 -6.79
N PRO A 173 13.16 6.33 -6.25
CA PRO A 173 14.22 6.39 -5.23
C PRO A 173 15.39 7.26 -5.70
N VAL A 174 15.82 8.21 -4.86
CA VAL A 174 16.91 9.12 -5.24
C VAL A 174 18.27 8.53 -4.88
N THR A 175 18.35 7.67 -3.84
CA THR A 175 19.63 7.14 -3.34
C THR A 175 19.57 5.77 -2.66
N SER A 176 18.39 5.18 -2.45
CA SER A 176 18.24 3.94 -1.69
C SER A 176 18.38 2.67 -2.56
N PRO A 177 19.02 1.60 -2.04
CA PRO A 177 19.04 0.29 -2.71
C PRO A 177 17.70 -0.45 -2.67
N PHE A 178 16.66 0.10 -2.03
CA PHE A 178 15.31 -0.46 -1.99
C PHE A 178 14.47 0.16 -3.14
N GLU A 179 13.80 -0.66 -3.95
CA GLU A 179 13.19 -0.18 -5.21
C GLU A 179 11.70 0.17 -5.04
N LYS A 180 11.06 -0.31 -3.96
CA LYS A 180 9.71 0.05 -3.55
C LYS A 180 9.76 0.94 -2.31
N ILE A 181 9.79 2.27 -2.50
CA ILE A 181 9.81 3.23 -1.39
C ILE A 181 8.86 4.39 -1.65
N GLY A 182 7.97 4.62 -0.69
CA GLY A 182 7.04 5.74 -0.66
C GLY A 182 5.59 5.27 -0.53
N ASP A 183 4.67 6.18 -0.82
CA ASP A 183 3.23 5.97 -0.63
C ASP A 183 2.62 5.08 -1.72
N PRO A 184 1.49 4.42 -1.43
CA PRO A 184 0.82 3.57 -2.40
C PRO A 184 0.22 4.37 -3.55
N GLU A 185 0.12 3.72 -4.71
CA GLU A 185 -0.50 4.32 -5.90
C GLU A 185 -2.02 4.43 -5.79
N LEU A 186 -2.62 3.52 -5.02
CA LEU A 186 -4.05 3.44 -4.77
C LEU A 186 -4.33 3.40 -3.27
N ASP A 187 -5.46 3.93 -2.87
CA ASP A 187 -6.06 3.69 -1.56
C ASP A 187 -6.43 2.21 -1.37
N HIS A 188 -6.90 1.87 -0.18
CA HIS A 188 -7.43 0.55 0.14
C HIS A 188 -8.94 0.46 -0.10
N SER A 189 -9.66 1.57 0.12
CA SER A 189 -11.11 1.70 -0.01
C SER A 189 -11.64 1.20 -1.35
N ALA A 190 -12.87 0.66 -1.34
CA ALA A 190 -13.53 0.23 -2.57
C ALA A 190 -14.20 1.42 -3.26
N GLY A 191 -13.59 1.96 -4.32
CA GLY A 191 -14.15 3.12 -5.02
C GLY A 191 -13.21 3.74 -6.05
N ASP A 192 -13.58 4.94 -6.52
CA ASP A 192 -12.79 5.76 -7.45
C ASP A 192 -12.33 7.09 -6.79
N ASP A 193 -12.50 7.28 -5.48
CA ASP A 193 -12.11 8.49 -4.75
C ASP A 193 -10.61 8.53 -4.43
N ASN A 194 -9.99 7.37 -4.27
CA ASN A 194 -8.58 7.18 -4.00
C ASN A 194 -8.15 7.84 -2.69
N GLY A 195 -9.03 7.96 -1.69
CA GLY A 195 -8.86 8.80 -0.51
C GLY A 195 -7.94 8.19 0.55
N VAL A 196 -6.99 8.96 1.09
CA VAL A 196 -6.12 8.53 2.20
C VAL A 196 -5.77 9.68 3.14
N ALA A 197 -5.37 9.34 4.36
CA ALA A 197 -4.63 10.25 5.24
C ALA A 197 -3.16 9.87 5.28
N GLY A 198 -2.25 10.83 5.15
CA GLY A 198 -0.83 10.54 5.13
C GLY A 198 0.07 11.70 5.53
N VAL A 199 1.37 11.42 5.58
CA VAL A 199 2.42 12.41 5.88
C VAL A 199 3.13 12.75 4.57
N VAL A 200 2.89 13.96 4.04
CA VAL A 200 3.42 14.40 2.72
C VAL A 200 3.03 13.40 1.62
N ILE A 201 1.74 13.30 1.28
CA ILE A 201 1.25 12.25 0.38
C ILE A 201 1.94 12.31 -0.99
N GLY A 202 2.53 11.18 -1.42
CA GLY A 202 3.33 11.03 -2.64
C GLY A 202 4.75 11.61 -2.54
N GLY A 203 5.12 12.15 -1.39
CA GLY A 203 6.41 12.74 -1.10
C GLY A 203 7.19 11.97 -0.04
N TYR A 204 8.16 12.66 0.57
CA TYR A 204 9.02 12.10 1.60
C TYR A 204 9.14 13.07 2.76
N THR A 205 9.35 12.52 3.94
CA THR A 205 9.61 13.31 5.14
C THR A 205 10.97 14.03 5.01
N ASP A 206 11.05 15.30 5.43
CA ASP A 206 12.31 16.06 5.43
C ASP A 206 13.38 15.36 6.32
N PRO A 207 14.50 14.86 5.74
CA PRO A 207 15.51 14.11 6.49
C PRO A 207 16.53 15.03 7.21
N THR A 208 16.43 16.34 7.03
CA THR A 208 17.48 17.30 7.40
C THR A 208 17.28 17.98 8.76
N ALA A 209 16.08 17.90 9.33
CA ALA A 209 15.74 18.55 10.60
C ALA A 209 14.98 17.61 11.53
N ALA A 210 15.20 17.77 12.83
CA ALA A 210 14.38 17.09 13.83
C ALA A 210 12.98 17.71 13.86
N ILE A 211 11.97 16.87 13.69
CA ILE A 211 10.55 17.22 13.71
C ILE A 211 9.95 16.61 15.00
N PRO A 212 9.39 17.41 15.92
CA PRO A 212 8.73 16.88 17.10
C PRO A 212 7.50 16.04 16.72
N MET A 213 6.97 15.25 17.65
CA MET A 213 5.74 14.50 17.42
C MET A 213 4.61 15.45 16.95
N GLN A 214 4.06 15.12 15.78
CA GLN A 214 2.93 15.78 15.15
C GLN A 214 1.86 14.75 14.85
N TYR A 215 0.60 15.18 14.95
CA TYR A 215 -0.52 14.26 14.96
C TYR A 215 -1.58 14.56 13.91
N LEU A 216 -2.16 13.49 13.37
CA LEU A 216 -3.50 13.48 12.80
C LEU A 216 -4.46 13.04 13.91
N THR A 217 -5.37 13.91 14.35
CA THR A 217 -6.25 13.66 15.50
C THR A 217 -7.71 13.68 15.10
N SER A 218 -8.45 12.63 15.46
CA SER A 218 -9.87 12.50 15.17
C SER A 218 -10.71 13.51 15.97
N PRO A 219 -11.94 13.80 15.51
CA PRO A 219 -12.99 14.32 16.36
C PRO A 219 -13.27 13.41 17.57
N GLU A 220 -14.06 13.93 18.50
CA GLU A 220 -14.57 13.16 19.64
C GLU A 220 -15.74 12.27 19.20
N PHE A 221 -15.77 11.03 19.66
CA PHE A 221 -16.88 10.10 19.46
C PHE A 221 -17.17 9.27 20.73
N ASP A 222 -18.41 8.80 20.87
CA ASP A 222 -18.83 7.99 22.02
C ASP A 222 -18.51 6.51 21.78
N ALA A 223 -17.53 5.99 22.50
CA ALA A 223 -17.13 4.59 22.46
C ALA A 223 -17.53 3.82 23.72
N THR A 224 -18.56 4.28 24.44
CA THR A 224 -19.06 3.62 25.64
C THR A 224 -19.65 2.26 25.27
N ILE A 225 -19.09 1.19 25.82
CA ILE A 225 -19.58 -0.18 25.55
C ILE A 225 -21.01 -0.34 26.07
N PRO A 226 -21.99 -0.65 25.20
CA PRO A 226 -23.36 -0.91 25.58
C PRO A 226 -23.48 -2.04 26.60
N ALA A 227 -24.31 -1.84 27.63
CA ALA A 227 -24.54 -2.85 28.67
C ALA A 227 -25.15 -4.15 28.12
N GLN A 228 -25.78 -4.09 26.94
CA GLN A 228 -26.38 -5.22 26.23
C GLN A 228 -25.33 -6.16 25.62
N LEU A 229 -24.11 -5.68 25.35
CA LEU A 229 -23.02 -6.51 24.84
C LEU A 229 -22.33 -7.23 26.01
N GLN A 230 -22.84 -8.41 26.36
CA GLN A 230 -22.20 -9.26 27.38
C GLN A 230 -20.81 -9.70 26.90
N ASN A 231 -19.76 -9.27 27.61
CA ASN A 231 -18.36 -9.38 27.21
C ASN A 231 -17.99 -8.55 25.95
N GLY A 232 -18.71 -7.45 25.69
CA GLY A 232 -18.43 -6.56 24.59
C GLY A 232 -16.97 -6.08 24.60
N ARG A 233 -16.28 -6.29 23.49
CA ARG A 233 -14.94 -5.79 23.24
C ARG A 233 -15.02 -4.62 22.27
N LEU A 234 -14.14 -3.65 22.44
CA LEU A 234 -13.99 -2.50 21.56
C LEU A 234 -12.66 -2.62 20.82
N TYR A 235 -12.71 -2.50 19.50
CA TYR A 235 -11.53 -2.58 18.66
C TYR A 235 -11.35 -1.33 17.81
N LEU A 236 -10.10 -0.98 17.60
CA LEU A 236 -9.66 -0.11 16.52
C LEU A 236 -9.20 -0.99 15.35
N ARG A 237 -9.68 -0.71 14.15
CA ARG A 237 -9.21 -1.26 12.89
C ARG A 237 -8.77 -0.12 11.97
N PHE A 238 -7.71 -0.31 11.20
CA PHE A 238 -7.35 0.57 10.08
C PHE A 238 -6.43 -0.16 9.12
N TRP A 239 -6.27 0.37 7.91
CA TRP A 239 -5.27 -0.09 6.95
C TRP A 239 -4.05 0.81 7.00
N ARG A 240 -2.89 0.17 7.07
CA ARG A 240 -1.58 0.81 7.17
C ARG A 240 -0.78 0.57 5.90
N TRP A 241 -0.19 1.63 5.40
CA TRP A 241 1.01 1.58 4.59
C TRP A 241 2.06 2.46 5.25
N LEU A 242 3.13 1.86 5.78
CA LEU A 242 4.15 2.57 6.54
C LEU A 242 5.53 2.36 5.93
N VAL A 243 6.18 3.47 5.57
CA VAL A 243 7.58 3.50 5.15
C VAL A 243 8.36 4.36 6.12
N ALA A 244 8.94 3.73 7.14
CA ALA A 244 9.58 4.40 8.26
C ALA A 244 10.98 3.85 8.53
N ASP A 245 11.92 4.77 8.72
CA ASP A 245 13.19 4.43 9.37
C ASP A 245 12.95 3.97 10.81
N TYR A 246 13.97 3.48 11.48
CA TYR A 246 13.84 2.90 12.83
C TYR A 246 14.18 3.89 13.94
N GLU A 247 13.75 3.60 15.18
CA GLU A 247 14.25 4.35 16.34
C GLU A 247 15.77 4.15 16.48
N PRO A 248 16.59 5.21 16.62
CA PRO A 248 16.22 6.54 17.12
C PRO A 248 16.09 7.63 16.05
N PHE A 249 15.89 7.30 14.77
CA PHE A 249 15.75 8.26 13.67
C PHE A 249 14.31 8.75 13.49
N MET A 250 13.34 7.84 13.48
CA MET A 250 11.92 8.17 13.38
C MET A 250 11.12 7.51 14.50
N ARG A 251 9.95 8.09 14.78
CA ARG A 251 8.95 7.50 15.67
C ARG A 251 7.55 7.67 15.08
N HIS A 252 6.80 6.58 15.15
CA HIS A 252 5.41 6.51 14.70
C HIS A 252 4.57 5.88 15.80
N THR A 253 3.41 6.47 16.10
CA THR A 253 2.51 5.98 17.14
C THR A 253 1.07 5.94 16.66
N VAL A 254 0.27 5.05 17.27
CA VAL A 254 -1.18 5.16 17.29
C VAL A 254 -1.59 5.27 18.75
N GLU A 255 -2.42 6.27 19.04
CA GLU A 255 -2.79 6.60 20.41
C GLU A 255 -4.30 6.81 20.53
N VAL A 256 -4.87 6.35 21.65
CA VAL A 256 -6.29 6.53 21.96
C VAL A 256 -6.47 7.32 23.26
N TRP A 257 -7.49 8.16 23.31
CA TRP A 257 -7.80 8.96 24.49
C TRP A 257 -8.69 8.16 25.46
N ASP A 258 -8.22 7.96 26.69
CA ASP A 258 -8.94 7.19 27.72
C ASP A 258 -9.95 8.02 28.56
N GLY A 259 -10.18 9.28 28.18
CA GLY A 259 -10.96 10.26 28.95
C GLY A 259 -10.09 11.19 29.82
N SER A 260 -8.82 10.86 30.03
CA SER A 260 -7.89 11.60 30.90
C SER A 260 -6.49 11.80 30.33
N ALA A 261 -5.99 10.84 29.55
CA ALA A 261 -4.67 10.82 28.96
C ALA A 261 -4.68 10.07 27.62
N TRP A 262 -3.68 10.35 26.80
CA TRP A 262 -3.40 9.59 25.59
C TRP A 262 -2.66 8.31 25.93
N GLN A 263 -3.15 7.18 25.42
CA GLN A 263 -2.61 5.85 25.62
C GLN A 263 -2.06 5.33 24.29
N VAL A 264 -0.81 4.91 24.28
CA VAL A 264 -0.14 4.37 23.08
C VAL A 264 -0.57 2.92 22.88
N VAL A 265 -1.25 2.63 21.77
CA VAL A 265 -1.66 1.27 21.38
C VAL A 265 -0.75 0.68 20.32
N PHE A 266 -0.07 1.52 19.55
CA PHE A 266 1.02 1.15 18.66
C PHE A 266 2.18 2.12 18.83
N SER A 267 3.40 1.59 18.84
CA SER A 267 4.62 2.35 18.65
C SER A 267 5.52 1.57 17.71
N LEU A 268 6.23 2.28 16.84
CA LEU A 268 7.22 1.68 15.96
C LEU A 268 8.16 0.75 16.77
N PRO A 269 8.21 -0.55 16.45
CA PRO A 269 9.03 -1.49 17.19
C PRO A 269 10.53 -1.25 16.92
N ASN A 270 11.35 -1.32 17.97
CA ASN A 270 12.81 -1.31 17.83
C ASN A 270 13.26 -2.40 16.84
N GLY A 271 14.07 -2.04 15.84
CA GLY A 271 14.57 -2.98 14.85
C GLY A 271 14.89 -2.33 13.50
N PRO A 272 14.85 -3.07 12.38
CA PRO A 272 15.08 -2.49 11.06
C PRO A 272 13.92 -1.58 10.64
N VAL A 273 14.16 -0.83 9.55
CA VAL A 273 13.20 -0.04 8.78
C VAL A 273 11.91 -0.84 8.54
N ILE A 274 10.74 -0.20 8.63
CA ILE A 274 9.48 -0.73 8.08
C ILE A 274 9.32 -0.15 6.69
N ALA A 275 9.09 -1.02 5.70
CA ALA A 275 8.81 -0.63 4.33
C ALA A 275 7.68 -1.54 3.83
N ASP A 276 6.44 -1.18 4.17
CA ASP A 276 5.28 -1.92 3.70
C ASP A 276 5.24 -1.89 2.15
N SER A 277 5.08 -3.05 1.54
CA SER A 277 4.91 -3.21 0.08
C SER A 277 3.45 -3.32 -0.34
N ASP A 278 2.57 -3.51 0.64
CA ASP A 278 1.13 -3.75 0.50
C ASP A 278 0.43 -3.26 1.77
N TRP A 279 -0.85 -2.91 1.63
CA TRP A 279 -1.70 -2.51 2.73
C TRP A 279 -1.76 -3.59 3.83
N LYS A 280 -1.49 -3.19 5.07
CA LYS A 280 -1.54 -4.06 6.25
C LYS A 280 -2.75 -3.70 7.11
N ARG A 281 -3.65 -4.66 7.32
CA ARG A 281 -4.78 -4.48 8.24
C ARG A 281 -4.29 -4.54 9.67
N MET A 282 -4.51 -3.46 10.41
CA MET A 282 -4.17 -3.33 11.81
C MET A 282 -5.44 -3.45 12.65
N VAL A 283 -5.39 -4.26 13.70
CA VAL A 283 -6.49 -4.42 14.66
C VAL A 283 -5.90 -4.31 16.07
N TYR A 284 -6.53 -3.55 16.96
CA TYR A 284 -6.10 -3.37 18.34
C TYR A 284 -7.28 -3.46 19.30
N ASP A 285 -7.18 -4.30 20.33
CA ASP A 285 -8.11 -4.30 21.46
C ASP A 285 -7.92 -3.04 22.29
N ILE A 286 -8.90 -2.14 22.21
CA ILE A 286 -8.93 -0.86 22.94
C ILE A 286 -10.03 -0.85 24.00
N THR A 287 -10.60 -2.01 24.34
CA THR A 287 -11.61 -2.20 25.39
C THR A 287 -11.26 -1.48 26.70
N PRO A 288 -10.00 -1.51 27.20
CA PRO A 288 -9.65 -0.84 28.46
C PRO A 288 -9.80 0.69 28.45
N TYR A 289 -9.90 1.30 27.27
CA TYR A 289 -9.90 2.76 27.07
C TYR A 289 -11.27 3.31 26.66
N ALA A 290 -12.29 2.46 26.56
CA ALA A 290 -13.64 2.82 26.16
C ALA A 290 -14.23 3.94 27.03
N ASN A 291 -14.67 5.02 26.40
CA ASN A 291 -15.32 6.16 27.07
C ASN A 291 -16.14 7.01 26.09
N ALA A 292 -16.99 7.88 26.64
CA ALA A 292 -17.90 8.72 25.85
C ALA A 292 -17.23 9.89 25.11
N ASN A 293 -15.97 10.20 25.42
CA ASN A 293 -15.23 11.32 24.83
C ASN A 293 -13.99 10.80 24.10
N MET A 294 -14.09 9.63 23.48
CA MET A 294 -12.94 8.96 22.89
C MET A 294 -12.42 9.72 21.69
N ARG A 295 -11.11 9.63 21.47
CA ARG A 295 -10.41 10.15 20.30
C ARG A 295 -9.31 9.18 19.92
N LEU A 296 -8.93 9.22 18.65
CA LEU A 296 -7.82 8.51 18.05
C LEU A 296 -6.82 9.52 17.50
N ARG A 297 -5.52 9.21 17.54
CA ARG A 297 -4.53 9.96 16.77
C ARG A 297 -3.38 9.11 16.28
N PHE A 298 -2.86 9.49 15.12
CA PHE A 298 -1.68 8.92 14.49
C PHE A 298 -0.53 9.90 14.62
N GLY A 299 0.60 9.45 15.14
CA GLY A 299 1.75 10.28 15.45
C GLY A 299 2.92 10.03 14.50
N HIS A 300 3.61 11.09 14.11
CA HIS A 300 4.83 11.07 13.31
C HIS A 300 5.89 12.00 13.92
N ALA A 301 7.15 11.56 13.96
CA ALA A 301 8.31 12.39 14.30
C ALA A 301 9.58 11.96 13.57
N VAL A 302 10.44 12.95 13.31
CA VAL A 302 11.86 12.77 12.95
C VAL A 302 12.70 13.19 14.15
N LEU A 303 13.31 12.22 14.83
CA LEU A 303 14.01 12.47 16.09
C LEU A 303 15.43 13.01 15.89
N GLN A 304 16.08 12.70 14.76
CA GLN A 304 17.43 13.17 14.43
C GLN A 304 17.68 13.15 12.92
N ALA A 305 18.67 13.92 12.46
CA ALA A 305 19.08 13.96 11.07
C ALA A 305 19.70 12.61 10.61
N GLY A 306 19.61 12.34 9.31
CA GLY A 306 20.14 11.11 8.71
C GLY A 306 19.08 10.01 8.52
N VAL A 307 17.80 10.36 8.65
CA VAL A 307 16.69 9.55 8.11
C VAL A 307 16.93 9.30 6.63
N TYR A 308 16.61 8.12 6.13
CA TYR A 308 16.65 7.86 4.69
C TYR A 308 15.82 8.89 3.92
N PRO A 309 16.37 9.52 2.86
CA PRO A 309 15.70 10.60 2.14
C PRO A 309 14.41 10.16 1.43
N ASP A 310 14.20 8.85 1.29
CA ASP A 310 13.06 8.24 0.63
C ASP A 310 11.97 7.78 1.65
N ALA A 311 12.04 8.14 2.94
CA ALA A 311 11.04 7.72 3.94
C ALA A 311 9.68 8.45 3.77
N GLY A 312 8.71 7.76 3.15
CA GLY A 312 7.33 8.26 2.90
C GLY A 312 6.47 8.42 4.16
N SER A 313 6.81 7.74 5.26
CA SER A 313 6.06 7.75 6.52
C SER A 313 4.67 7.11 6.40
N TRP A 314 3.62 7.74 6.93
CA TRP A 314 2.30 7.13 7.10
C TRP A 314 1.49 7.37 5.83
N THR A 315 0.87 6.32 5.33
CA THR A 315 -0.39 6.40 4.60
C THR A 315 -1.39 5.47 5.28
N ILE A 316 -2.60 5.96 5.55
CA ILE A 316 -3.63 5.33 6.38
C ILE A 316 -4.96 5.42 5.63
N ASP A 317 -5.73 4.34 5.73
CA ASP A 317 -7.05 4.26 5.15
C ASP A 317 -8.01 3.42 6.02
N ASP A 318 -9.32 3.53 5.76
CA ASP A 318 -10.38 2.64 6.25
C ASP A 318 -10.35 2.46 7.79
N VAL A 319 -10.32 3.59 8.50
CA VAL A 319 -10.25 3.61 9.96
C VAL A 319 -11.63 3.35 10.52
N ALA A 320 -11.75 2.34 11.38
CA ALA A 320 -12.99 2.00 12.07
C ALA A 320 -12.76 1.76 13.55
N VAL A 321 -13.67 2.24 14.38
CA VAL A 321 -13.81 1.81 15.77
C VAL A 321 -15.16 1.13 15.92
N GLY A 322 -15.16 -0.06 16.52
CA GLY A 322 -16.37 -0.87 16.58
C GLY A 322 -16.36 -1.91 17.70
N PHE A 323 -17.53 -2.50 17.92
CA PHE A 323 -17.70 -3.59 18.86
C PHE A 323 -17.54 -4.95 18.19
N ALA A 324 -17.07 -5.94 18.94
CA ALA A 324 -17.05 -7.34 18.49
C ALA A 324 -17.54 -8.29 19.59
N LYS A 325 -18.21 -9.38 19.18
CA LYS A 325 -18.62 -10.48 20.08
C LYS A 325 -17.44 -11.37 20.47
N VAL A 326 -16.39 -11.40 19.65
CA VAL A 326 -15.27 -12.33 19.78
C VAL A 326 -13.92 -11.61 19.82
N GLU A 327 -12.86 -12.36 20.17
CA GLU A 327 -11.50 -11.84 20.10
C GLU A 327 -11.07 -11.71 18.64
N LEU A 328 -10.74 -10.50 18.19
CA LEU A 328 -10.41 -10.22 16.78
C LEU A 328 -8.91 -10.14 16.51
N ASP A 329 -8.09 -10.02 17.56
CA ASP A 329 -6.65 -9.81 17.45
C ASP A 329 -5.90 -10.61 18.54
N ASP A 330 -4.87 -11.34 18.12
CA ASP A 330 -3.88 -11.98 19.00
C ASP A 330 -2.54 -11.25 19.03
N MET A 331 -2.53 -10.00 18.55
CA MET A 331 -1.36 -9.12 18.42
C MET A 331 -0.26 -9.72 17.54
N ASN A 332 -0.67 -10.51 16.56
CA ASN A 332 0.22 -11.18 15.65
C ASN A 332 -0.25 -10.95 14.21
N LEU A 333 0.48 -10.11 13.48
CA LEU A 333 0.20 -9.80 12.08
C LEU A 333 0.39 -11.00 11.13
N CYS A 334 0.81 -12.15 11.66
CA CYS A 334 1.04 -13.39 10.91
C CYS A 334 -0.04 -14.44 11.15
N THR A 335 -1.14 -14.06 11.78
CA THR A 335 -2.28 -14.94 12.02
C THR A 335 -3.55 -14.27 11.53
N ASP A 336 -4.39 -15.06 10.88
CA ASP A 336 -5.77 -14.66 10.60
C ASP A 336 -6.69 -15.22 11.67
N THR A 337 -7.54 -14.34 12.18
CA THR A 337 -8.59 -14.71 13.12
C THR A 337 -9.71 -15.42 12.36
N VAL A 338 -9.89 -16.71 12.66
CA VAL A 338 -11.00 -17.52 12.15
C VAL A 338 -11.96 -17.77 13.29
N CYS A 339 -13.23 -17.44 13.07
CA CYS A 339 -14.28 -17.74 14.02
C CYS A 339 -15.23 -18.79 13.42
N ASP A 340 -15.54 -19.83 14.20
CA ASP A 340 -16.54 -20.83 13.83
C ASP A 340 -17.94 -20.22 13.95
N PRO A 341 -18.69 -20.06 12.85
CA PRO A 341 -19.97 -19.35 12.85
C PRO A 341 -21.05 -20.06 13.66
N VAL A 342 -20.88 -21.35 13.96
CA VAL A 342 -21.84 -22.11 14.76
C VAL A 342 -21.53 -22.01 16.25
N THR A 343 -20.25 -22.04 16.61
CA THR A 343 -19.83 -22.14 18.03
C THR A 343 -19.34 -20.82 18.62
N GLY A 344 -18.99 -19.84 17.79
CA GLY A 344 -18.32 -18.61 18.20
C GLY A 344 -16.89 -18.84 18.67
N MET A 345 -16.34 -20.05 18.42
CA MET A 345 -14.97 -20.38 18.83
C MET A 345 -13.98 -19.73 17.89
N VAL A 346 -13.09 -18.91 18.44
CA VAL A 346 -12.01 -18.27 17.70
C VAL A 346 -10.75 -19.12 17.71
N THR A 347 -10.12 -19.26 16.56
CA THR A 347 -8.73 -19.71 16.40
C THR A 347 -7.93 -18.67 15.61
N HIS A 348 -6.64 -18.56 15.92
CA HIS A 348 -5.70 -17.72 15.19
C HIS A 348 -4.82 -18.64 14.37
N GLU A 349 -5.09 -18.72 13.07
CA GLU A 349 -4.40 -19.64 12.16
C GLU A 349 -3.27 -18.89 11.44
N PRO A 350 -2.09 -19.50 11.25
CA PRO A 350 -1.00 -18.84 10.53
C PRO A 350 -1.41 -18.42 9.12
N VAL A 351 -1.03 -17.20 8.73
CA VAL A 351 -1.10 -16.75 7.33
C VAL A 351 -0.26 -17.71 6.50
N VAL A 352 -0.92 -18.47 5.63
CA VAL A 352 -0.32 -19.59 4.87
C VAL A 352 0.25 -19.16 3.52
N ASP A 353 -0.22 -18.04 2.97
CA ASP A 353 0.27 -17.49 1.72
C ASP A 353 1.08 -16.22 2.02
N ILE A 354 2.39 -16.40 2.06
CA ILE A 354 3.36 -15.31 2.22
C ILE A 354 4.00 -14.93 0.89
N ASP A 355 3.52 -15.47 -0.23
CA ASP A 355 4.05 -15.24 -1.59
C ASP A 355 3.28 -14.07 -2.22
N ASP A 356 3.95 -12.96 -2.52
CA ASP A 356 3.34 -11.81 -3.21
C ASP A 356 3.19 -12.04 -4.72
N MET A 357 3.54 -13.24 -5.19
CA MET A 357 3.65 -13.60 -6.60
C MET A 357 4.61 -12.71 -7.40
N ASP A 358 5.45 -11.92 -6.72
CA ASP A 358 6.51 -11.12 -7.29
C ASP A 358 7.82 -11.94 -7.24
N PRO A 359 8.27 -12.52 -8.38
CA PRO A 359 9.51 -13.29 -8.40
C PRO A 359 10.75 -12.45 -8.04
N CYS A 360 10.61 -11.11 -7.98
CA CYS A 360 11.65 -10.16 -7.63
C CYS A 360 11.71 -9.79 -6.16
N THR A 361 10.90 -10.40 -5.29
CA THR A 361 11.01 -10.26 -3.84
C THR A 361 11.40 -11.60 -3.19
N PHE A 362 11.85 -11.52 -1.94
CA PHE A 362 11.97 -12.66 -1.05
C PHE A 362 10.78 -12.66 -0.09
N ASP A 363 9.97 -13.70 -0.21
CA ASP A 363 8.93 -14.03 0.75
C ASP A 363 9.59 -14.56 2.02
N THR A 364 9.85 -13.66 2.96
CA THR A 364 10.44 -14.05 4.23
C THR A 364 9.38 -14.58 5.18
N ALA A 365 9.84 -15.31 6.21
CA ALA A 365 8.95 -15.69 7.30
C ALA A 365 8.29 -14.43 7.87
N CYS A 366 6.98 -14.48 8.06
CA CYS A 366 6.22 -13.39 8.64
C CYS A 366 6.75 -13.04 10.05
N ASP A 367 6.96 -11.75 10.32
CA ASP A 367 7.35 -11.23 11.63
C ASP A 367 6.06 -10.87 12.40
N PRO A 368 5.79 -11.47 13.58
CA PRO A 368 4.54 -11.21 14.32
C PRO A 368 4.24 -9.73 14.60
N ALA A 369 5.28 -8.89 14.71
CA ALA A 369 5.14 -7.46 14.97
C ALA A 369 5.13 -6.60 13.69
N ARG A 370 5.65 -7.09 12.57
CA ARG A 370 5.78 -6.33 11.30
C ARG A 370 4.92 -6.88 10.17
N GLY A 371 4.36 -8.07 10.30
CA GLY A 371 3.62 -8.78 9.28
C GLY A 371 4.51 -9.44 8.23
N VAL A 372 3.89 -9.85 7.12
CA VAL A 372 4.58 -10.41 5.96
C VAL A 372 5.38 -9.30 5.29
N ASN A 373 6.69 -9.51 5.19
CA ASN A 373 7.62 -8.59 4.55
C ASN A 373 8.25 -9.28 3.33
N HIS A 374 8.16 -8.61 2.19
CA HIS A 374 8.77 -9.02 0.94
C HIS A 374 10.00 -8.15 0.70
N TYR A 375 11.19 -8.73 0.75
CA TYR A 375 12.42 -7.96 0.52
C TYR A 375 12.79 -8.01 -0.95
N ASP A 376 12.92 -6.86 -1.61
CA ASP A 376 13.40 -6.79 -2.99
C ASP A 376 14.72 -7.55 -3.16
N ARG A 377 14.79 -8.39 -4.21
CA ARG A 377 16.05 -8.97 -4.69
C ARG A 377 16.84 -7.85 -5.36
N LEU A 378 18.13 -7.69 -5.03
CA LEU A 378 19.01 -6.70 -5.66
C LEU A 378 19.00 -6.85 -7.19
N ARG A 379 18.27 -5.96 -7.89
CA ARG A 379 18.03 -6.02 -9.35
C ARG A 379 19.25 -5.56 -10.15
N LYS A 380 19.96 -4.57 -9.62
CA LYS A 380 21.12 -3.91 -10.25
C LYS A 380 22.06 -3.39 -9.18
N VAL A 381 23.33 -3.78 -9.21
CA VAL A 381 24.39 -3.12 -8.44
C VAL A 381 25.12 -2.19 -9.39
N VAL A 382 25.13 -0.89 -9.09
CA VAL A 382 25.85 0.14 -9.86
C VAL A 382 26.99 0.70 -9.03
N HIS A 383 28.13 0.90 -9.67
CA HIS A 383 29.28 1.55 -9.07
C HIS A 383 29.92 2.48 -10.10
N ASP A 384 29.61 3.77 -9.96
CA ASP A 384 30.06 4.91 -10.78
C ASP A 384 31.30 5.62 -10.19
N PHE A 385 31.75 5.20 -9.01
CA PHE A 385 32.90 5.79 -8.30
C PHE A 385 32.74 7.25 -7.84
N SER A 386 31.52 7.79 -7.82
CA SER A 386 31.22 9.15 -7.33
C SER A 386 31.51 9.34 -5.83
N SER A 387 31.44 8.26 -5.06
CA SER A 387 31.74 8.25 -3.62
C SER A 387 32.49 6.98 -3.21
N ALA A 388 33.19 7.00 -2.06
CA ALA A 388 33.84 5.81 -1.53
C ALA A 388 32.80 4.80 -1.02
N GLY A 389 32.89 3.54 -1.48
CA GLY A 389 31.92 2.48 -1.21
C GLY A 389 32.55 1.18 -0.69
N SER A 390 32.25 0.05 -1.33
CA SER A 390 32.59 -1.31 -0.88
C SER A 390 34.01 -1.77 -1.27
N GLU A 391 34.92 -0.85 -1.58
CA GLU A 391 36.17 -1.19 -2.25
C GLU A 391 37.29 -1.53 -1.26
N THR A 392 38.16 -2.46 -1.67
CA THR A 392 39.23 -3.00 -0.84
C THR A 392 40.49 -3.26 -1.67
N GLY A 393 41.61 -3.56 -1.02
CA GLY A 393 42.82 -4.01 -1.72
C GLY A 393 43.55 -2.94 -2.53
N PHE A 394 43.33 -1.66 -2.22
CA PHE A 394 43.96 -0.50 -2.85
C PHE A 394 45.49 -0.50 -2.69
N THR A 395 46.23 -0.71 -3.79
CA THR A 395 47.70 -0.76 -3.78
C THR A 395 48.32 -0.06 -4.98
N GLY A 396 49.57 0.38 -4.92
CA GLY A 396 50.23 1.00 -6.08
C GLY A 396 49.70 2.39 -6.42
N GLN A 397 49.46 2.66 -7.71
CA GLN A 397 49.05 3.98 -8.21
C GLN A 397 47.56 4.08 -8.56
N TRP A 398 46.73 3.16 -8.07
CA TRP A 398 45.28 3.32 -8.19
C TRP A 398 44.85 4.64 -7.55
N GLN A 399 43.87 5.29 -8.16
CA GLN A 399 43.30 6.56 -7.75
C GLN A 399 41.82 6.56 -8.11
N ARG A 400 41.04 7.26 -7.29
CA ARG A 400 39.68 7.64 -7.61
C ARG A 400 39.63 9.15 -7.64
N GLY A 401 38.95 9.71 -8.62
CA GLY A 401 38.83 11.15 -8.77
C GLY A 401 38.35 11.54 -10.15
N PRO A 402 38.34 12.85 -10.44
CA PRO A 402 37.82 13.34 -11.70
C PRO A 402 38.69 12.84 -12.87
N ALA A 403 38.06 12.50 -13.99
CA ALA A 403 38.77 12.22 -15.23
C ALA A 403 39.63 13.42 -15.63
N MET A 404 40.85 13.14 -16.11
CA MET A 404 41.80 14.17 -16.53
C MET A 404 42.50 13.73 -17.82
N MET A 405 42.37 14.55 -18.87
CA MET A 405 43.04 14.31 -20.14
C MET A 405 44.57 14.30 -19.97
N GLY A 406 45.15 13.10 -19.98
CA GLY A 406 46.55 12.83 -19.66
C GLY A 406 47.27 12.01 -20.73
N VAL A 407 48.13 11.07 -20.32
CA VAL A 407 48.95 10.19 -21.20
C VAL A 407 48.07 9.11 -21.87
N GLY A 408 47.07 9.59 -22.61
CA GLY A 408 46.00 8.80 -23.21
C GLY A 408 44.86 8.45 -22.25
N ASP A 409 44.65 9.24 -21.21
CA ASP A 409 43.49 9.12 -20.30
C ASP A 409 42.26 9.84 -20.87
N PRO A 410 41.04 9.44 -20.47
CA PRO A 410 39.81 10.08 -20.90
C PRO A 410 39.74 11.56 -20.45
N PRO A 411 39.12 12.43 -21.26
CA PRO A 411 38.88 13.82 -20.86
C PRO A 411 37.80 13.94 -19.79
N ASP A 412 36.80 13.07 -19.86
CA ASP A 412 35.58 13.07 -19.08
C ASP A 412 35.24 11.62 -18.72
N ASP A 413 34.51 11.40 -17.64
CA ASP A 413 33.92 10.11 -17.28
C ASP A 413 32.91 9.61 -18.34
N ASN A 414 32.38 8.40 -18.16
CA ASN A 414 31.36 7.88 -19.07
C ASN A 414 29.95 8.33 -18.64
N THR A 415 29.77 8.64 -17.37
CA THR A 415 28.48 8.97 -16.75
C THR A 415 28.14 10.45 -16.90
N ASP A 416 26.90 10.79 -17.28
CA ASP A 416 26.42 12.19 -17.28
C ASP A 416 26.04 12.69 -15.86
N SER A 417 26.65 12.17 -14.80
CA SER A 417 26.36 12.49 -13.38
C SER A 417 26.83 13.88 -12.96
N GLY A 418 27.73 14.50 -13.74
CA GLY A 418 28.22 15.86 -13.55
C GLY A 418 29.33 16.00 -12.50
N ASP A 419 29.80 14.90 -11.91
CA ASP A 419 30.92 14.87 -10.96
C ASP A 419 32.25 14.42 -11.59
N ASN A 420 32.20 13.88 -12.81
CA ASN A 420 33.34 13.50 -13.63
C ASN A 420 34.16 12.34 -13.05
N ALA A 421 33.60 11.49 -12.19
CA ALA A 421 34.35 10.57 -11.35
C ALA A 421 34.73 9.27 -12.07
N ILE A 422 35.99 8.84 -11.92
CA ILE A 422 36.47 7.56 -12.43
C ILE A 422 37.38 6.84 -11.42
N LEU A 423 37.54 5.53 -11.63
CA LEU A 423 38.65 4.76 -11.08
C LEU A 423 39.76 4.65 -12.14
N GLY A 424 41.00 4.99 -11.78
CA GLY A 424 42.12 4.86 -12.71
C GLY A 424 43.47 4.62 -12.06
N VAL A 425 44.48 4.38 -12.90
CA VAL A 425 45.88 4.24 -12.49
C VAL A 425 46.62 5.52 -12.82
N ASN A 426 47.00 6.29 -11.80
CA ASN A 426 47.69 7.58 -11.96
C ASN A 426 46.95 8.51 -12.93
N ILE A 427 45.67 8.78 -12.67
CA ILE A 427 44.76 9.57 -13.52
C ILE A 427 45.42 10.88 -13.97
N GLY A 428 45.43 11.13 -15.27
CA GLY A 428 46.10 12.27 -15.91
C GLY A 428 47.59 12.06 -16.21
N GLY A 429 48.16 10.93 -15.77
CA GLY A 429 49.59 10.61 -15.83
C GLY A 429 49.86 9.21 -16.38
N ALA A 430 51.13 8.81 -16.41
CA ALA A 430 51.51 7.47 -16.84
C ALA A 430 51.81 6.55 -15.65
N TYR A 431 51.51 5.25 -15.75
CA TYR A 431 51.97 4.28 -14.75
C TYR A 431 53.50 4.17 -14.72
N ASN A 432 54.03 3.83 -13.55
CA ASN A 432 55.46 3.64 -13.33
C ASN A 432 55.96 2.32 -13.93
N VAL A 433 57.14 2.35 -14.55
CA VAL A 433 57.71 1.20 -15.28
C VAL A 433 58.59 0.26 -14.45
N ASN A 434 58.61 0.41 -13.12
CA ASN A 434 59.48 -0.35 -12.19
C ASN A 434 58.69 -1.18 -11.17
N THR A 435 57.56 -1.76 -11.56
CA THR A 435 56.60 -2.38 -10.63
C THR A 435 56.62 -3.91 -10.77
N SER A 436 57.62 -4.57 -10.18
CA SER A 436 57.80 -6.02 -10.30
C SER A 436 56.66 -6.86 -9.69
N THR A 437 55.74 -6.23 -8.94
CA THR A 437 54.58 -6.85 -8.28
C THR A 437 53.30 -6.28 -8.86
N ALA A 438 52.27 -7.13 -9.00
CA ALA A 438 50.97 -6.69 -9.46
C ALA A 438 50.27 -5.83 -8.40
N PHE A 439 49.71 -4.70 -8.82
CA PHE A 439 48.88 -3.83 -8.00
C PHE A 439 47.42 -4.06 -8.34
N THR A 440 46.59 -4.07 -7.30
CA THR A 440 45.18 -4.45 -7.39
C THR A 440 44.28 -3.35 -6.87
N TYR A 441 43.05 -3.37 -7.37
CA TYR A 441 41.91 -2.67 -6.85
C TYR A 441 40.73 -3.62 -6.87
N SER A 442 39.99 -3.72 -5.77
CA SER A 442 38.89 -4.67 -5.65
C SER A 442 37.59 -3.97 -5.28
N VAL A 443 36.51 -4.28 -5.99
CA VAL A 443 35.14 -3.86 -5.65
C VAL A 443 34.39 -5.10 -5.14
N ASN A 444 33.84 -5.03 -3.93
CA ASN A 444 33.02 -6.11 -3.39
C ASN A 444 31.58 -5.95 -3.89
N LEU A 445 31.03 -7.00 -4.47
CA LEU A 445 29.69 -7.03 -5.05
C LEU A 445 28.92 -8.22 -4.47
N ALA A 446 27.62 -8.03 -4.26
CA ALA A 446 26.73 -9.05 -3.75
C ALA A 446 25.63 -9.32 -4.79
N VAL A 447 25.34 -10.59 -5.02
CA VAL A 447 24.15 -11.03 -5.76
C VAL A 447 23.46 -12.09 -4.93
N LEU A 448 22.18 -11.88 -4.64
CA LEU A 448 21.42 -12.72 -3.72
C LEU A 448 20.97 -14.05 -4.36
N SER A 449 20.83 -14.11 -5.69
CA SER A 449 20.38 -15.33 -6.38
C SER A 449 20.89 -15.52 -7.83
N THR A 450 21.27 -16.75 -8.20
CA THR A 450 21.39 -17.28 -9.57
C THR A 450 20.26 -18.25 -9.93
N ALA A 451 19.27 -18.44 -9.05
CA ALA A 451 18.21 -19.43 -9.24
C ALA A 451 17.19 -19.00 -10.31
N ASP A 452 17.19 -17.73 -10.69
CA ASP A 452 16.07 -17.11 -11.40
C ASP A 452 16.48 -16.48 -12.74
N GLY A 453 17.75 -16.57 -13.16
CA GLY A 453 18.17 -16.03 -14.46
C GLY A 453 19.67 -15.87 -14.67
N THR A 454 20.01 -15.20 -15.77
CA THR A 454 21.39 -14.84 -16.13
C THR A 454 21.88 -13.64 -15.31
N VAL A 455 23.12 -13.70 -14.83
CA VAL A 455 23.80 -12.60 -14.14
C VAL A 455 24.77 -11.96 -15.12
N ASN A 456 24.56 -10.69 -15.46
CA ASN A 456 25.38 -9.96 -16.42
C ASN A 456 26.20 -8.87 -15.72
N LEU A 457 27.47 -8.75 -16.11
CA LEU A 457 28.34 -7.64 -15.75
C LEU A 457 28.54 -6.75 -16.96
N THR A 458 28.26 -5.46 -16.84
CA THR A 458 28.68 -4.43 -17.78
C THR A 458 29.60 -3.43 -17.08
N TRP A 459 30.59 -2.90 -17.78
CA TRP A 459 31.48 -1.86 -17.26
C TRP A 459 32.15 -1.10 -18.40
N GLN A 460 32.54 0.15 -18.14
CA GLN A 460 33.19 1.00 -19.13
C GLN A 460 34.70 0.97 -18.95
N ARG A 461 35.39 0.80 -20.07
CA ARG A 461 36.84 0.73 -20.13
C ARG A 461 37.40 1.87 -20.97
N TRP A 462 38.44 2.48 -20.44
CA TRP A 462 39.42 3.21 -21.24
C TRP A 462 40.83 2.77 -20.84
N LEU A 463 41.49 1.98 -21.70
CA LEU A 463 42.76 1.33 -21.39
C LEU A 463 43.87 1.68 -22.38
N ASN A 464 44.93 2.29 -21.86
CA ASN A 464 46.15 2.56 -22.62
C ASN A 464 47.34 1.81 -22.01
N ALA A 465 47.66 0.65 -22.59
CA ALA A 465 48.65 -0.28 -22.06
C ALA A 465 49.52 -0.88 -23.18
N GLY A 466 50.75 -1.28 -22.82
CA GLY A 466 51.58 -2.12 -23.68
C GLY A 466 51.02 -3.54 -23.79
N PRO A 467 51.67 -4.43 -24.56
CA PRO A 467 51.32 -5.84 -24.62
C PRO A 467 51.28 -6.49 -23.23
N SER A 468 50.40 -7.47 -23.02
CA SER A 468 50.28 -8.18 -21.72
C SER A 468 51.56 -8.86 -21.24
N GLY A 469 52.51 -9.15 -22.14
CA GLY A 469 53.83 -9.66 -21.78
C GLY A 469 54.70 -8.65 -21.03
N GLU A 470 54.45 -7.35 -21.23
CA GLU A 470 55.19 -6.24 -20.60
C GLU A 470 54.37 -5.56 -19.50
N THR A 471 53.10 -5.32 -19.77
CA THR A 471 52.21 -4.61 -18.86
C THR A 471 50.86 -5.32 -18.76
N PRO A 472 50.77 -6.47 -18.08
CA PRO A 472 49.51 -7.19 -17.97
C PRO A 472 48.50 -6.38 -17.16
N HIS A 473 47.31 -6.23 -17.74
CA HIS A 473 46.15 -5.59 -17.14
C HIS A 473 45.02 -6.61 -17.17
N ARG A 474 44.43 -6.91 -16.00
CA ARG A 474 43.40 -7.96 -15.87
C ARG A 474 42.18 -7.49 -15.09
N VAL A 475 41.04 -8.07 -15.43
CA VAL A 475 39.83 -8.06 -14.59
C VAL A 475 39.54 -9.49 -14.20
N GLU A 476 39.36 -9.73 -12.92
CA GLU A 476 39.25 -11.06 -12.33
C GLU A 476 38.05 -11.14 -11.39
N LEU A 477 37.38 -12.27 -11.40
CA LEU A 477 36.28 -12.58 -10.49
C LEU A 477 36.80 -13.44 -9.35
N TRP A 478 36.66 -12.97 -8.11
CA TRP A 478 37.14 -13.63 -6.90
C TRP A 478 35.99 -13.97 -5.93
N ARG A 479 36.14 -15.04 -5.15
CA ARG A 479 35.22 -15.41 -4.06
C ARG A 479 36.02 -15.93 -2.87
N GLY A 480 35.83 -15.34 -1.69
CA GLY A 480 36.47 -15.79 -0.45
C GLY A 480 38.00 -15.93 -0.55
N GLY A 481 38.66 -15.05 -1.33
CA GLY A 481 40.10 -15.12 -1.60
C GLY A 481 40.54 -16.14 -2.65
N THR A 482 39.61 -16.82 -3.33
CA THR A 482 39.87 -17.74 -4.45
C THR A 482 39.53 -17.07 -5.79
N LEU A 483 40.42 -17.17 -6.77
CA LEU A 483 40.14 -16.73 -8.14
C LEU A 483 39.18 -17.72 -8.80
N LEU A 484 38.02 -17.24 -9.25
CA LEU A 484 37.05 -18.03 -10.00
C LEU A 484 37.41 -18.04 -11.50
N THR A 485 37.63 -16.85 -12.07
CA THR A 485 37.96 -16.70 -13.50
C THR A 485 38.59 -15.34 -13.80
N THR A 486 39.33 -15.25 -14.91
CA THR A 486 39.80 -13.98 -15.49
C THR A 486 38.83 -13.54 -16.58
N LEU A 487 38.12 -12.43 -16.33
CA LEU A 487 37.11 -11.88 -17.23
C LEU A 487 37.75 -11.09 -18.38
N PHE A 488 38.90 -10.46 -18.15
CA PHE A 488 39.61 -9.68 -19.16
C PHE A 488 41.13 -9.77 -19.02
N SER A 489 41.84 -9.72 -20.15
CA SER A 489 43.30 -9.52 -20.24
C SER A 489 43.65 -8.72 -21.50
N ASN A 490 44.57 -7.77 -21.40
CA ASN A 490 44.94 -6.82 -22.48
C ASN A 490 45.72 -7.39 -23.69
N GLY A 491 45.67 -8.69 -23.95
CA GLY A 491 46.15 -9.31 -25.20
C GLY A 491 47.66 -9.20 -25.49
N GLY A 492 48.08 -9.74 -26.64
CA GLY A 492 49.51 -9.77 -27.05
C GLY A 492 50.00 -8.51 -27.78
N LEU A 493 49.11 -7.55 -28.04
CA LEU A 493 49.42 -6.26 -28.67
C LEU A 493 49.10 -5.13 -27.70
N ALA A 494 49.62 -3.94 -27.96
CA ALA A 494 49.31 -2.76 -27.16
C ALA A 494 47.86 -2.31 -27.40
N THR A 495 47.18 -1.87 -26.34
CA THR A 495 45.82 -1.31 -26.38
C THR A 495 45.92 0.21 -26.27
N MET A 496 45.27 0.94 -27.19
CA MET A 496 45.21 2.40 -27.22
C MET A 496 43.76 2.85 -27.44
N ASP A 497 42.96 2.82 -26.39
CA ASP A 497 41.61 3.35 -26.43
C ASP A 497 41.64 4.89 -26.62
N ASN A 498 40.71 5.40 -27.41
CA ASN A 498 40.50 6.83 -27.67
C ASN A 498 39.05 7.28 -27.45
N LYS A 499 38.25 6.38 -26.87
CA LYS A 499 36.87 6.53 -26.44
C LYS A 499 36.58 5.44 -25.41
N TRP A 500 35.55 5.64 -24.58
CA TRP A 500 35.04 4.59 -23.70
C TRP A 500 34.60 3.37 -24.50
N VAL A 501 34.94 2.19 -23.99
CA VAL A 501 34.61 0.89 -24.55
C VAL A 501 33.80 0.12 -23.52
N GLU A 502 32.54 -0.13 -23.83
CA GLU A 502 31.69 -0.98 -23.01
C GLU A 502 32.16 -2.43 -23.08
N MET A 503 32.26 -3.04 -21.91
CA MET A 503 32.65 -4.42 -21.71
C MET A 503 31.47 -5.14 -21.06
N ALA A 504 31.04 -6.26 -21.65
CA ALA A 504 29.97 -7.09 -21.12
C ALA A 504 30.45 -8.52 -20.90
N THR A 505 30.02 -9.15 -19.81
CA THR A 505 30.33 -10.56 -19.52
C THR A 505 29.19 -11.24 -18.77
N ASP A 506 28.78 -12.41 -19.26
CA ASP A 506 27.87 -13.31 -18.55
C ASP A 506 28.63 -13.98 -17.39
N LEU A 507 28.23 -13.65 -16.16
CA LEU A 507 28.79 -14.20 -14.94
C LEU A 507 28.12 -15.50 -14.50
N THR A 508 26.95 -15.84 -15.05
CA THR A 508 26.13 -17.00 -14.67
C THR A 508 26.93 -18.30 -14.53
N PRO A 509 27.82 -18.66 -15.47
CA PRO A 509 28.55 -19.93 -15.39
C PRO A 509 29.52 -20.04 -14.20
N PHE A 510 29.90 -18.92 -13.59
CA PHE A 510 30.89 -18.86 -12.50
C PHE A 510 30.23 -18.78 -11.12
N LEU A 511 28.91 -18.59 -11.08
CA LEU A 511 28.14 -18.44 -9.87
C LEU A 511 27.33 -19.72 -9.63
N THR A 512 27.47 -20.32 -8.45
CA THR A 512 26.82 -21.58 -8.10
C THR A 512 26.39 -21.50 -6.64
N THR A 513 25.09 -21.67 -6.36
CA THR A 513 24.35 -21.53 -5.07
C THR A 513 24.00 -20.10 -4.66
N ASN A 514 22.98 -19.90 -3.82
CA ASN A 514 22.49 -18.58 -3.36
C ASN A 514 22.60 -18.46 -1.83
N PRO A 515 22.85 -17.26 -1.24
CA PRO A 515 23.34 -15.99 -1.83
C PRO A 515 24.87 -15.99 -2.06
N GLN A 516 25.37 -15.10 -2.94
CA GLN A 516 26.78 -15.02 -3.32
C GLN A 516 27.40 -13.65 -3.07
N PHE A 517 28.57 -13.67 -2.45
CA PHE A 517 29.48 -12.52 -2.36
C PHE A 517 30.69 -12.78 -3.25
N PHE A 518 30.96 -11.87 -4.17
CA PHE A 518 32.13 -11.94 -5.04
C PHE A 518 32.80 -10.58 -5.13
N GLN A 519 34.02 -10.60 -5.64
CA GLN A 519 34.86 -9.43 -5.75
C GLN A 519 35.35 -9.32 -7.19
N LEU A 520 35.08 -8.19 -7.83
CA LEU A 520 35.76 -7.83 -9.07
C LEU A 520 37.10 -7.20 -8.71
N ARG A 521 38.18 -7.79 -9.22
CA ARG A 521 39.53 -7.31 -9.02
C ARG A 521 40.10 -6.82 -10.33
N TYR A 522 40.40 -5.54 -10.38
CA TYR A 522 41.19 -4.93 -11.43
C TYR A 522 42.66 -4.97 -11.02
N SER A 523 43.54 -5.28 -11.96
CA SER A 523 44.97 -5.33 -11.69
C SER A 523 45.80 -4.79 -12.84
N TYR A 524 46.97 -4.25 -12.50
CA TYR A 524 48.02 -3.94 -13.46
C TYR A 524 49.39 -4.30 -12.87
N GLN A 525 50.34 -4.65 -13.74
CA GLN A 525 51.74 -4.90 -13.38
C GLN A 525 52.63 -4.40 -14.50
N VAL A 526 53.89 -4.05 -14.21
CA VAL A 526 54.92 -3.83 -15.23
C VAL A 526 56.05 -4.84 -15.04
N THR A 527 56.18 -5.77 -15.98
CA THR A 527 57.09 -6.92 -15.86
C THR A 527 58.49 -6.64 -16.38
N THR A 528 58.69 -5.52 -17.08
CA THR A 528 59.97 -5.13 -17.67
C THR A 528 60.18 -3.63 -17.60
N SER A 529 61.41 -3.21 -17.30
CA SER A 529 61.81 -1.79 -17.32
C SER A 529 61.88 -1.20 -18.73
N ALA A 530 61.76 -2.03 -19.77
CA ALA A 530 61.66 -1.59 -21.16
C ALA A 530 60.23 -1.17 -21.57
N ALA A 531 59.23 -1.39 -20.71
CA ALA A 531 57.85 -1.00 -20.98
C ALA A 531 57.75 0.52 -21.20
N THR A 532 56.92 0.94 -22.15
CA THR A 532 56.63 2.36 -22.37
C THR A 532 55.60 2.83 -21.34
N PRO A 533 55.84 3.93 -20.58
CA PRO A 533 54.83 4.51 -19.69
C PRO A 533 53.58 4.96 -20.47
N ARG A 534 52.38 4.62 -19.98
CA ARG A 534 51.08 4.97 -20.58
C ARG A 534 50.03 5.22 -19.49
N GLY A 535 48.86 5.75 -19.85
CA GLY A 535 47.75 6.04 -18.93
C GLY A 535 47.27 4.85 -18.10
N GLY A 536 47.33 3.63 -18.63
CA GLY A 536 46.88 2.43 -17.91
C GLY A 536 45.36 2.36 -17.85
N TRP A 537 44.82 1.94 -16.70
CA TRP A 537 43.39 1.78 -16.49
C TRP A 537 42.69 3.11 -16.23
N ASN A 538 41.55 3.29 -16.88
CA ASN A 538 40.45 4.14 -16.45
C ASN A 538 39.16 3.31 -16.60
N ILE A 539 38.34 3.27 -15.55
CA ILE A 539 37.19 2.39 -15.38
C ILE A 539 36.04 3.22 -14.83
N ASP A 540 34.85 2.97 -15.37
CA ASP A 540 33.62 3.62 -14.94
C ASP A 540 32.42 2.68 -15.10
N ASP A 541 31.27 3.04 -14.53
CA ASP A 541 29.96 2.42 -14.74
C ASP A 541 29.95 0.90 -14.55
N VAL A 542 30.47 0.41 -13.41
CA VAL A 542 30.44 -1.03 -13.12
C VAL A 542 29.03 -1.42 -12.69
N VAL A 543 28.36 -2.21 -13.53
CA VAL A 543 26.97 -2.60 -13.35
C VAL A 543 26.84 -4.12 -13.35
N VAL A 544 26.22 -4.68 -12.32
CA VAL A 544 25.80 -6.09 -12.29
C VAL A 544 24.28 -6.16 -12.30
N THR A 545 23.69 -6.87 -13.25
CA THR A 545 22.24 -7.10 -13.37
C THR A 545 21.91 -8.58 -13.32
N THR A 546 20.68 -8.90 -12.94
CA THR A 546 20.13 -10.27 -13.05
C THR A 546 18.89 -10.29 -13.93
N SER A 547 18.73 -11.30 -14.78
CA SER A 547 17.59 -11.41 -15.70
C SER A 547 16.32 -11.99 -15.08
N ALA A 548 16.34 -12.26 -13.77
CA ALA A 548 15.19 -12.72 -13.01
C ALA A 548 14.02 -11.73 -12.98
N CYS A 549 14.32 -10.46 -13.30
CA CYS A 549 13.48 -9.29 -13.08
C CYS A 549 13.44 -8.33 -14.27
N LEU A 550 13.67 -8.82 -15.49
CA LEU A 550 13.44 -8.01 -16.70
C LEU A 550 11.97 -8.15 -17.13
N PRO A 551 11.29 -7.05 -17.53
CA PRO A 551 9.92 -7.11 -18.02
C PRO A 551 9.76 -7.96 -19.30
#